data_AF-A0A4R4LST7-F1
#
_entry.id   AF-A0A4R4LST7-F1
#
_cell.length_a   1.000
_cell.length_b   1.000
_cell.length_c   1.000
_cell.angle_alpha   90.00
_cell.angle_beta   90.00
_cell.angle_gamma   90.00
#
_symmetry.space_group_name_H-M   'P 1'
#
loop_
_entity.id
_entity.type
_entity.pdbx_description
1 polymer ?
#
loop_
_entity_poly.entity_id
_entity_poly.type
_entity_poly.pdbx_seq_one_letter_code
_entity_poly.pdbx_strand_id
1 'polypeptide(L)' 'MGLYDKREFRFPVPLLWVYASGAADDIGGVITVRALPGRAWGYFEAGDGRGGFVSPCGDVTAAAEALDLILKGRMLPGRG' A
#
# COMPACT_ATOMS: atom_id res chain seq x y z
N MET A 1 -4.75 11.52 12.98
CA MET A 1 -4.24 11.64 11.60
C MET A 1 -2.81 12.16 11.65
N GLY A 2 -1.86 11.29 12.01
CA GLY A 2 -0.43 11.56 11.86
C GLY A 2 0.10 10.62 10.78
N LEU A 3 -0.15 10.98 9.53
CA LEU A 3 0.35 10.24 8.38
C LEU A 3 1.85 10.51 8.26
N TYR A 4 2.63 9.64 8.89
CA TYR A 4 4.11 9.56 8.86
C TYR A 4 4.88 10.52 9.77
N ASP A 5 5.74 9.95 10.62
CA ASP A 5 6.85 10.67 11.22
C ASP A 5 7.96 10.82 10.16
N LYS A 6 8.29 12.07 9.82
CA LYS A 6 9.29 12.42 8.79
C LYS A 6 10.70 11.91 9.10
N ARG A 7 10.97 11.32 10.27
CA ARG A 7 12.31 10.88 10.70
C ARG A 7 12.67 9.49 10.19
N GLU A 8 11.74 8.73 9.62
CA GLU A 8 12.01 7.34 9.20
C GLU A 8 12.65 7.23 7.80
N PHE A 9 12.52 8.26 6.95
CA PHE A 9 13.12 8.28 5.62
C PHE A 9 13.98 9.52 5.40
N ARG A 10 15.28 9.32 5.16
CA ARG A 10 16.26 10.39 4.87
C ARG A 10 15.99 11.13 3.55
N PHE A 11 15.00 10.69 2.77
CA PHE A 11 14.61 11.20 1.46
C PHE A 11 13.07 11.24 1.36
N PRO A 12 12.48 12.21 0.63
CA PRO A 12 11.04 12.23 0.40
C PRO A 12 10.64 10.98 -0.37
N VAL A 13 9.85 10.14 0.28
CA VAL A 13 9.32 8.92 -0.34
C VAL A 13 8.07 9.28 -1.14
N PRO A 14 7.98 8.95 -2.44
CA PRO A 14 6.75 9.17 -3.19
C PRO A 14 5.65 8.27 -2.63
N LEU A 15 4.60 8.89 -2.12
CA LEU A 15 3.43 8.22 -1.56
C LEU A 15 2.22 8.47 -2.46
N LEU A 16 1.51 7.39 -2.81
CA LEU A 16 0.25 7.44 -3.53
C LEU A 16 -0.87 6.94 -2.60
N TRP A 17 -1.87 7.78 -2.36
CA TRP A 17 -3.08 7.36 -1.66
C TRP A 17 -4.05 6.70 -2.65
N VAL A 18 -4.42 5.45 -2.40
CA VAL A 18 -5.45 4.74 -3.15
C VAL A 18 -6.63 4.51 -2.24
N TYR A 19 -7.83 4.92 -2.66
CA TYR A 19 -9.05 4.74 -1.88
C TYR A 19 -10.13 4.06 -2.71
N ALA A 20 -10.97 3.31 -2.04
CA ALA A 20 -12.21 2.75 -2.57
C ALA A 20 -13.36 3.25 -1.68
N SER A 21 -14.33 3.90 -2.29
CA SER A 21 -15.52 4.37 -1.59
C SER A 21 -16.50 3.22 -1.38
N GLY A 22 -16.78 2.89 -0.12
CA GLY A 22 -17.79 1.90 0.25
C GLY A 22 -19.13 2.56 0.62
N ALA A 23 -20.20 1.77 0.69
CA ALA A 23 -21.52 2.27 1.11
C ALA A 23 -21.60 2.65 2.60
N ALA A 24 -20.65 2.19 3.43
CA ALA A 24 -20.61 2.44 4.87
C ALA A 24 -19.36 3.22 5.30
N ASP A 25 -18.20 2.92 4.72
CA ASP A 25 -16.93 3.62 4.99
C ASP A 25 -16.06 3.68 3.73
N ASP A 26 -15.27 4.74 3.61
CA ASP A 26 -14.18 4.83 2.65
C ASP A 26 -12.98 4.06 3.20
N ILE A 27 -12.47 3.11 2.41
CA ILE A 27 -11.24 2.39 2.75
C ILE A 27 -10.10 2.86 1.86
N GLY A 28 -8.89 2.88 2.39
CA GLY A 28 -7.73 3.29 1.62
C GLY A 28 -6.44 2.65 2.09
N GLY A 29 -5.43 2.75 1.23
CA GLY A 29 -4.07 2.32 1.46
C GLY A 29 -3.10 3.35 0.89
N VAL A 30 -1.96 3.49 1.56
CA VAL A 30 -0.83 4.30 1.04
C VAL A 30 0.13 3.37 0.36
N ILE A 31 0.47 3.67 -0.88
CA ILE A 31 1.45 2.92 -1.66
C ILE A 31 2.73 3.74 -1.78
N THR A 32 3.84 3.06 -1.57
CA THR A 32 5.19 3.56 -1.82
C THR A 32 5.91 2.64 -2.79
N VAL A 33 6.96 3.16 -3.42
CA VAL A 33 7.89 2.38 -4.25
C VAL A 33 9.22 2.21 -3.52
N ARG A 34 9.75 0.99 -3.46
CA ARG A 34 11.05 0.69 -2.85
C ARG A 34 11.91 -0.17 -3.77
N ALA A 35 13.22 0.04 -3.71
CA ALA A 35 14.18 -0.78 -4.44
C ALA A 35 14.21 -2.21 -3.86
N LEU A 36 14.30 -3.19 -4.75
CA LEU A 36 14.50 -4.61 -4.45
C LEU A 36 15.92 -5.03 -4.84
N PRO A 37 16.45 -6.15 -4.29
CA PRO A 37 17.66 -6.77 -4.82
C PRO A 37 17.56 -7.01 -6.33
N GLY A 38 18.68 -6.86 -7.04
CA GLY A 38 18.72 -7.13 -8.49
C GLY A 38 18.27 -5.98 -9.40
N ARG A 39 18.35 -4.72 -8.92
CA ARG A 39 17.96 -3.52 -9.69
C ARG A 39 16.47 -3.48 -10.08
N ALA A 40 15.63 -4.17 -9.33
CA ALA A 40 14.18 -4.13 -9.48
C ALA A 40 13.57 -3.14 -8.49
N TRP A 41 12.29 -2.84 -8.69
CA TRP A 41 11.48 -2.00 -7.81
C TRP A 41 10.20 -2.74 -7.47
N GLY A 42 9.64 -2.48 -6.29
CA GLY A 42 8.37 -3.06 -5.85
C GLY A 42 7.44 -1.98 -5.31
N TYR A 43 6.15 -2.20 -5.49
CA TYR A 43 5.10 -1.48 -4.78
C TYR A 43 4.95 -2.09 -3.39
N PHE A 44 4.89 -1.22 -2.39
CA PHE A 44 4.71 -1.59 -0.99
C PHE A 44 3.58 -0.77 -0.41
N GLU A 45 2.84 -1.36 0.50
CA GLU A 45 2.01 -0.55 1.37
C GLU A 45 2.88 0.18 2.39
N ALA A 46 2.54 1.42 2.71
CA ALA A 46 3.26 2.25 3.68
C ALA A 46 2.52 2.37 5.04
N GLY A 47 1.49 1.57 5.32
CA GLY A 47 0.74 1.60 6.59
C GLY A 47 1.55 1.15 7.82
N ASP A 48 1.04 1.53 9.00
CA ASP A 48 1.36 1.25 10.44
C ASP A 48 2.43 0.19 10.81
N GLY A 49 3.55 0.18 10.10
CA GLY A 49 4.72 -0.65 10.38
C GLY A 49 4.65 -2.08 9.81
N ARG A 50 3.54 -2.50 9.20
CA ARG A 50 3.40 -3.79 8.47
C ARG A 50 3.33 -3.61 6.97
N GLY A 51 4.03 -2.60 6.44
CA GLY A 51 4.08 -2.31 5.01
C GLY A 51 4.46 -3.52 4.17
N GLY A 52 3.44 -4.18 3.62
CA GLY A 52 3.58 -5.43 2.87
C GLY A 52 4.02 -5.17 1.44
N PHE A 53 4.81 -6.09 0.89
CA PHE A 53 5.04 -6.15 -0.55
C PHE A 53 3.70 -6.38 -1.26
N VAL A 54 3.38 -5.54 -2.23
CA VAL A 54 2.15 -5.66 -3.03
C VAL A 54 2.44 -6.40 -4.33
N SER A 55 3.40 -5.91 -5.12
CA SER A 55 3.71 -6.45 -6.45
C SER A 55 5.03 -5.87 -6.97
N PRO A 56 5.78 -6.58 -7.84
CA PRO A 56 6.91 -5.97 -8.55
C PRO A 56 6.44 -4.83 -9.47
N CYS A 57 7.27 -3.80 -9.62
CA CYS A 57 7.00 -2.74 -10.60
C CYS A 57 7.14 -3.30 -12.03
N GLY A 58 6.33 -2.78 -12.95
CA GLY A 58 6.29 -3.19 -14.36
C GLY A 58 4.93 -3.76 -14.79
N ASP A 59 4.12 -4.22 -13.84
CA ASP A 59 2.73 -4.64 -14.08
C ASP A 59 1.79 -3.90 -13.13
N VAL A 60 1.17 -2.84 -13.64
CA VAL A 60 0.24 -1.99 -12.88
C VAL A 60 -1.09 -2.71 -12.62
N THR A 61 -1.53 -3.57 -13.54
CA THR A 61 -2.79 -4.31 -13.41
C THR A 61 -2.68 -5.32 -12.28
N ALA A 62 -1.63 -6.13 -12.26
CA ALA A 62 -1.39 -7.08 -11.18
C ALA A 62 -1.21 -6.38 -9.82
N ALA A 63 -0.57 -5.20 -9.79
CA ALA A 63 -0.44 -4.40 -8.58
C ALA A 63 -1.80 -3.89 -8.07
N ALA A 64 -2.68 -3.44 -8.97
CA ALA A 64 -4.03 -2.98 -8.62
C ALA A 64 -4.90 -4.13 -8.08
N GLU A 65 -4.83 -5.32 -8.70
CA GLU A 65 -5.55 -6.51 -8.22
C GLU A 65 -5.07 -6.96 -6.85
N ALA A 66 -3.75 -7.00 -6.62
CA ALA A 66 -3.19 -7.34 -5.32
C ALA A 66 -3.61 -6.33 -4.23
N LEU A 67 -3.62 -5.04 -4.56
CA LEU A 67 -4.08 -3.99 -3.65
C LEU A 67 -5.58 -4.09 -3.34
N ASP A 68 -6.41 -4.36 -4.34
CA ASP A 68 -7.85 -4.57 -4.17
C ASP A 68 -8.14 -5.73 -3.19
N LEU A 69 -7.37 -6.83 -3.25
CA LEU A 69 -7.48 -7.93 -2.29
C LEU A 69 -7.13 -7.51 -0.85
N ILE A 70 -6.05 -6.74 -0.68
CA ILE A 70 -5.65 -6.20 0.63
C ILE A 70 -6.76 -5.32 1.20
N LEU A 71 -7.30 -4.43 0.36
CA LEU A 71 -8.36 -3.49 0.70
C LEU A 71 -9.66 -4.22 1.07
N LYS A 72 -10.11 -5.19 0.27
CA LYS A 72 -11.27 -6.05 0.57
C LYS A 72 -11.13 -6.81 1.88
N GLY A 73 -9.92 -7.29 2.20
CA GLY A 73 -9.63 -7.95 3.48
C GLY A 73 -9.90 -7.04 4.70
N ARG A 74 -9.78 -5.72 4.54
CA ARG A 74 -10.08 -4.74 5.60
C ARG A 74 -11.57 -4.43 5.73
N MET A 75 -12.33 -4.55 4.64
CA MET A 75 -13.79 -4.37 4.67
C MET A 75 -14.51 -5.48 5.44
N LEU A 76 -13.87 -6.65 5.59
CA LEU A 76 -14.45 -7.84 6.20
C LEU A 76 -13.63 -8.32 7.42
N PRO A 77 -13.66 -7.61 8.57
CA PRO A 77 -13.02 -8.10 9.78
C PRO A 77 -13.87 -9.22 10.40
N GLY A 78 -13.72 -10.45 9.89
CA GLY A 78 -14.18 -11.67 10.58
C GLY A 78 -14.93 -12.70 9.72
N ARG A 79 -14.26 -13.82 9.46
CA ARG A 79 -14.76 -15.18 9.77
C ARG A 79 -13.57 -16.01 10.22
N GLY A 80 -13.16 -15.80 11.46
CA GLY A 80 -12.47 -16.82 12.25
C GLY A 80 -13.49 -17.72 12.92
#